data_AF-A0A9Q0D2H7-F1
#
_entry.id   AF-A0A9Q0D2H7-F1
#
_cell.length_a   1.000
_cell.length_b   1.000
_cell.length_c   1.000
_cell.angle_alpha   90.00
_cell.angle_beta   90.00
_cell.angle_gamma   90.00
#
_symmetry.space_group_name_H-M   'P 1'
#
loop_
_entity.id
_entity.type
_entity.pdbx_description
1 polymer ?
#
loop_
_entity_poly.entity_id
_entity_poly.type
_entity_poly.pdbx_seq_one_letter_code
_entity_poly.pdbx_strand_id
1 'polypeptide(L)'
;MSSSDATDRGFHKEKKEEEKEGEQEGFIEKVKDFFHDIGEKIEGAIGFGKPDADVTGVHIPHISLHKAEIVVDVTITNPNPVPIPLVDIDYLIESDGRKLVSGLIPDAGTIHAHGSEVVKIPVALIYDDIKSTYHDIKPGSIIPYKVRVQLLVDVPIIGRITIPLEKNGEIPIPYKPDVDVEKIKFKQFSFEDTIADLHLKLENKNDFDLGLNALDYEIWLADVSVGSAELTQSTKIDKQGISKMVIPISFRPKDFGSALWDMIRGRGTGYSIKGNINVDTPFGNMKLPISKEGGTTKLKKEDDDDDDDDDE
;
A
#
# COMPACT_ATOMS: atom_id res chain seq x y z
N MET A 1 -75.17 -26.33 21.48
CA MET A 1 -75.42 -26.79 20.09
C MET A 1 -74.47 -26.03 19.18
N SER A 2 -73.68 -26.78 18.40
CA SER A 2 -72.63 -26.40 17.43
C SER A 2 -71.40 -25.65 17.99
N SER A 3 -70.19 -26.22 18.03
CA SER A 3 -69.34 -26.73 16.92
C SER A 3 -68.95 -25.57 15.98
N SER A 4 -67.69 -25.24 15.68
CA SER A 4 -66.45 -25.99 15.46
C SER A 4 -65.26 -25.00 15.52
N ASP A 5 -64.11 -25.32 16.11
CA ASP A 5 -62.97 -26.07 15.52
C ASP A 5 -62.38 -25.33 14.29
N ALA A 6 -61.08 -25.10 14.10
CA ALA A 6 -59.87 -25.53 14.78
C ALA A 6 -58.68 -24.65 14.27
N THR A 7 -57.59 -24.60 15.05
CA THR A 7 -56.17 -24.57 14.65
C THR A 7 -55.67 -23.52 13.63
N ASP A 8 -54.58 -22.82 13.95
CA ASP A 8 -53.24 -23.28 13.55
C ASP A 8 -52.11 -22.41 14.15
N ARG A 9 -50.95 -23.05 14.18
CA ARG A 9 -49.68 -22.78 14.84
C ARG A 9 -49.08 -21.39 14.56
N GLY A 10 -48.51 -20.82 15.62
CA GLY A 10 -47.70 -19.61 15.55
C GLY A 10 -46.36 -19.84 14.86
N PHE A 11 -46.11 -19.06 13.81
CA PHE A 11 -44.78 -18.84 13.24
C PHE A 11 -44.20 -17.55 13.83
N HIS A 12 -43.04 -17.68 14.48
CA HIS A 12 -42.14 -16.58 14.79
C HIS A 12 -41.73 -15.87 13.49
N LYS A 13 -41.90 -14.55 13.42
CA LYS A 13 -41.41 -13.71 12.33
C LYS A 13 -40.23 -12.90 12.85
N GLU A 14 -39.02 -13.39 12.62
CA GLU A 14 -37.79 -12.61 12.73
C GLU A 14 -37.83 -11.49 11.67
N LYS A 15 -37.64 -10.24 12.12
CA LYS A 15 -37.33 -9.12 11.23
C LYS A 15 -35.84 -9.18 10.93
N LYS A 16 -35.47 -9.51 9.69
CA LYS A 16 -34.17 -9.17 9.14
C LYS A 16 -34.18 -7.67 8.79
N GLU A 17 -33.28 -6.92 9.41
CA GLU A 17 -32.83 -5.64 8.87
C GLU A 17 -31.90 -5.96 7.70
N GLU A 18 -32.35 -5.69 6.48
CA GLU A 18 -31.50 -5.72 5.29
C GLU A 18 -30.82 -4.34 5.16
N GLU A 19 -29.49 -4.37 5.15
CA GLU A 19 -28.60 -3.22 5.02
C GLU A 19 -28.75 -2.54 3.66
N LYS A 20 -28.76 -1.21 3.68
CA LYS A 20 -28.91 -0.31 2.53
C LYS A 20 -27.60 -0.12 1.76
N GLU A 21 -27.03 -1.17 1.19
CA GLU A 21 -25.83 -1.04 0.33
C GLU A 21 -26.16 -1.08 -1.18
N GLY A 22 -27.36 -1.53 -1.57
CA GLY A 22 -27.77 -1.61 -2.99
C GLY A 22 -28.46 -0.37 -3.57
N GLU A 23 -28.83 0.63 -2.76
CA GLU A 23 -29.63 1.78 -3.25
C GLU A 23 -28.78 2.86 -3.94
N GLN A 24 -27.51 3.06 -3.55
CA GLN A 24 -26.67 4.12 -4.11
C GLN A 24 -26.10 3.77 -5.49
N GLU A 25 -25.61 2.54 -5.71
CA GLU A 25 -25.16 2.09 -7.04
C GLU A 25 -26.32 2.11 -8.04
N GLY A 26 -27.49 1.59 -7.65
CA GLY A 26 -28.69 1.62 -8.49
C GLY A 26 -29.23 3.04 -8.72
N PHE A 27 -28.95 4.00 -7.84
CA PHE A 27 -29.31 5.41 -8.07
C PHE A 27 -28.36 6.07 -9.06
N ILE A 28 -27.04 5.85 -8.96
CA ILE A 28 -26.06 6.40 -9.93
C ILE A 28 -26.29 5.82 -11.32
N GLU A 29 -26.58 4.53 -11.43
CA GLU A 29 -26.88 3.87 -12.70
C GLU A 29 -28.15 4.46 -13.34
N LYS A 30 -29.24 4.60 -12.56
CA LYS A 30 -30.47 5.29 -13.01
C LYS A 30 -30.24 6.75 -13.39
N VAL A 31 -29.34 7.44 -12.69
CA VAL A 31 -28.99 8.83 -12.97
C VAL A 31 -28.16 8.90 -14.27
N LYS A 32 -27.21 7.99 -14.49
CA LYS A 32 -26.47 7.85 -15.75
C LYS A 32 -27.43 7.60 -16.92
N ASP A 33 -28.35 6.65 -16.77
CA ASP A 33 -29.36 6.31 -17.77
C ASP A 33 -30.28 7.49 -18.09
N PHE A 34 -30.78 8.18 -17.05
CA PHE A 34 -31.64 9.35 -17.23
C PHE A 34 -30.92 10.52 -17.91
N PHE A 35 -29.64 10.74 -17.58
CA PHE A 35 -28.84 11.77 -18.24
C PHE A 35 -28.49 11.41 -19.69
N HIS A 36 -28.31 10.12 -19.99
CA HIS A 36 -28.11 9.63 -21.35
C HIS A 36 -29.34 9.91 -22.21
N ASP A 37 -30.53 9.55 -21.72
CA ASP A 37 -31.82 9.74 -22.40
C ASP A 37 -32.17 11.22 -22.68
N ILE A 38 -31.73 12.14 -21.83
CA ILE A 38 -31.92 13.58 -22.04
C ILE A 38 -30.84 14.15 -22.97
N GLY A 39 -29.60 13.67 -22.84
CA GLY A 39 -28.48 14.05 -23.71
C GLY A 39 -28.80 13.79 -25.18
N GLU A 40 -29.24 12.57 -25.52
CA GLU A 40 -29.61 12.20 -26.89
C GLU A 40 -30.73 13.09 -27.46
N LYS A 41 -31.72 13.46 -26.63
CA LYS A 41 -32.86 14.30 -27.06
C LYS A 41 -32.47 15.75 -27.35
N ILE A 42 -31.44 16.27 -26.67
CA ILE A 42 -30.95 17.65 -26.87
C ILE A 42 -29.94 17.70 -28.02
N GLU A 43 -29.08 16.68 -28.15
CA GLU A 43 -28.10 16.55 -29.24
C GLU A 43 -28.77 16.55 -30.62
N GLY A 44 -29.91 15.87 -30.76
CA GLY A 44 -30.66 15.78 -32.01
C GLY A 44 -31.30 17.08 -32.50
N ALA A 45 -31.38 18.13 -31.68
CA ALA A 45 -32.12 19.35 -32.01
C ALA A 45 -31.23 20.61 -32.22
N ILE A 46 -30.06 20.71 -31.59
CA ILE A 46 -29.28 21.98 -31.53
C ILE A 46 -27.76 21.80 -31.76
N GLY A 47 -27.23 20.58 -31.89
CA GLY A 47 -25.78 20.37 -32.11
C GLY A 47 -24.90 20.76 -30.91
N PHE A 48 -25.52 20.96 -29.74
CA PHE A 48 -24.86 21.08 -28.45
C PHE A 48 -25.17 19.82 -27.63
N GLY A 49 -24.12 19.17 -27.12
CA GLY A 49 -24.18 17.90 -26.39
C GLY A 49 -23.55 18.01 -25.00
N LYS A 50 -23.85 17.03 -24.16
CA LYS A 50 -23.24 16.94 -22.83
C LYS A 50 -21.78 16.51 -22.98
N PRO A 51 -20.81 17.19 -22.34
CA PRO A 51 -19.44 16.69 -22.28
C PRO A 51 -19.40 15.30 -21.64
N ASP A 52 -18.55 14.45 -22.21
CA ASP A 52 -18.29 13.10 -21.71
C ASP A 52 -16.96 13.07 -20.97
N ALA A 53 -16.84 12.21 -19.96
CA ALA A 53 -15.59 12.06 -19.24
C ALA A 53 -15.40 10.63 -18.73
N ASP A 54 -14.15 10.20 -18.65
CA ASP A 54 -13.78 8.88 -18.15
C ASP A 54 -12.45 8.91 -17.39
N VAL A 55 -12.31 8.03 -16.40
CA VAL A 55 -11.04 7.81 -15.70
C VAL A 55 -10.22 6.81 -16.50
N THR A 56 -9.28 7.33 -17.28
CA THR A 56 -8.47 6.54 -18.21
C THR A 56 -7.29 5.85 -17.54
N GLY A 57 -6.80 6.38 -16.42
CA GLY A 57 -5.67 5.81 -15.70
C GLY A 57 -5.58 6.23 -14.25
N VAL A 58 -4.99 5.36 -13.43
CA VAL A 58 -4.52 5.69 -12.08
C VAL A 58 -3.07 5.24 -11.99
N HIS A 59 -2.20 6.18 -11.64
CA HIS A 59 -0.76 5.96 -11.57
C HIS A 59 -0.25 6.28 -10.17
N ILE A 60 0.75 5.53 -9.71
CA ILE A 60 1.41 5.76 -8.42
C ILE A 60 2.87 6.17 -8.73
N PRO A 61 3.13 7.46 -9.04
CA PRO A 61 4.50 7.92 -9.32
C PRO A 61 5.48 7.73 -8.16
N HIS A 62 4.98 7.75 -6.93
CA HIS A 62 5.83 7.58 -5.74
C HIS A 62 5.08 6.87 -4.63
N ILE A 63 5.74 5.92 -3.99
CA ILE A 63 5.26 5.22 -2.80
C ILE A 63 6.39 5.00 -1.79
N SER A 64 6.07 5.12 -0.50
CA SER A 64 6.99 4.98 0.62
C SER A 64 6.28 4.39 1.84
N LEU A 65 6.94 4.32 3.01
CA LEU A 65 6.27 3.98 4.27
C LEU A 65 5.37 5.10 4.83
N HIS A 66 5.52 6.33 4.33
CA HIS A 66 4.84 7.51 4.89
C HIS A 66 3.67 7.95 4.03
N LYS A 67 3.82 7.87 2.71
CA LYS A 67 2.81 8.32 1.75
C LYS A 67 2.85 7.57 0.43
N ALA A 68 1.73 7.59 -0.27
CA ALA A 68 1.66 7.37 -1.71
C ALA A 68 1.20 8.65 -2.42
N GLU A 69 1.87 8.98 -3.51
CA GLU A 69 1.43 9.99 -4.45
C GLU A 69 0.75 9.26 -5.61
N ILE A 70 -0.47 9.67 -5.92
CA ILE A 70 -1.33 9.09 -6.94
C ILE A 70 -1.67 10.19 -7.94
N VAL A 71 -1.70 9.84 -9.22
CA VAL A 71 -2.21 10.71 -10.27
C VAL A 71 -3.35 9.98 -10.96
N VAL A 72 -4.54 10.57 -10.90
CA VAL A 72 -5.73 10.09 -11.61
C VAL A 72 -5.83 10.88 -12.91
N ASP A 73 -5.76 10.17 -14.03
CA ASP A 73 -5.90 10.74 -15.37
C ASP A 73 -7.38 10.66 -15.78
N VAL A 74 -7.98 11.82 -15.99
CA VAL A 74 -9.38 11.97 -16.40
C VAL A 74 -9.42 12.58 -17.79
N THR A 75 -9.93 11.83 -18.76
CA THR A 75 -10.14 12.35 -20.12
C THR A 75 -11.51 12.97 -20.19
N ILE A 76 -11.59 14.23 -20.64
CA ILE A 76 -12.84 14.97 -20.83
C ILE A 76 -12.96 15.33 -22.31
N THR A 77 -14.10 14.99 -22.91
CA THR A 77 -14.39 15.24 -24.32
C THR A 77 -15.53 16.24 -24.45
N ASN A 78 -15.28 17.32 -25.17
CA ASN A 78 -16.25 18.35 -25.45
C ASN A 78 -16.82 18.18 -26.86
N PRO A 79 -18.08 17.72 -27.01
CA PRO A 79 -18.70 17.59 -28.33
C PRO A 79 -19.08 18.94 -28.96
N ASN A 80 -19.04 20.04 -28.19
CA ASN A 80 -19.58 21.34 -28.60
C ASN A 80 -18.59 22.16 -29.43
N PRO A 81 -19.08 23.02 -30.35
CA PRO A 81 -18.25 23.92 -31.15
C PRO A 81 -17.69 25.11 -30.38
N VAL A 82 -17.90 25.17 -29.07
CA VAL A 82 -17.45 26.23 -28.18
C VAL A 82 -16.71 25.65 -26.97
N PRO A 83 -15.75 26.37 -26.38
CA PRO A 83 -15.06 25.90 -25.18
C PRO A 83 -16.00 25.80 -23.96
N ILE A 84 -15.73 24.84 -23.07
CA ILE A 84 -16.45 24.64 -21.81
C ILE A 84 -15.50 24.91 -20.64
N PRO A 85 -15.78 25.91 -19.78
CA PRO A 85 -15.06 26.08 -18.53
C PRO A 85 -15.21 24.87 -17.60
N LEU A 86 -14.08 24.34 -17.12
CA LEU A 86 -14.02 23.35 -16.06
C LEU A 86 -13.85 24.10 -14.73
N VAL A 87 -14.96 24.32 -14.04
CA VAL A 87 -15.05 25.22 -12.89
C VAL A 87 -14.34 24.60 -11.71
N ASP A 88 -14.79 23.44 -11.26
CA ASP A 88 -14.27 22.80 -10.05
C ASP A 88 -14.11 21.29 -10.29
N ILE A 89 -13.14 20.69 -9.61
CA ILE A 89 -13.00 19.23 -9.50
C ILE A 89 -13.02 18.86 -8.03
N ASP A 90 -14.11 18.23 -7.61
CA ASP A 90 -14.18 17.58 -6.30
C ASP A 90 -13.73 16.13 -6.44
N TYR A 91 -12.83 15.68 -5.57
CA TYR A 91 -12.41 14.29 -5.53
C TYR A 91 -12.44 13.71 -4.12
N LEU A 92 -12.69 12.41 -4.06
CA LEU A 92 -12.76 11.61 -2.85
C LEU A 92 -12.15 10.24 -3.15
N ILE A 93 -11.24 9.79 -2.29
CA ILE A 93 -10.82 8.38 -2.25
C ILE A 93 -11.35 7.77 -0.96
N GLU A 94 -12.08 6.68 -1.10
CA GLU A 94 -12.65 5.93 0.01
C GLU A 94 -12.28 4.45 -0.07
N SER A 95 -12.33 3.75 1.07
CA SER A 95 -12.05 2.32 1.18
C SER A 95 -13.03 1.70 2.18
N ASP A 96 -13.89 0.79 1.72
CA ASP A 96 -15.03 0.24 2.47
C ASP A 96 -15.84 1.31 3.23
N GLY A 97 -16.21 2.39 2.53
CA GLY A 97 -16.94 3.52 3.11
C GLY A 97 -16.12 4.47 4.01
N ARG A 98 -14.85 4.16 4.28
CA ARG A 98 -13.93 5.05 5.00
C ARG A 98 -13.40 6.10 4.05
N LYS A 99 -13.58 7.38 4.38
CA LYS A 99 -12.98 8.48 3.63
C LYS A 99 -11.48 8.55 3.94
N LEU A 100 -10.64 8.23 2.95
CA LEU A 100 -9.19 8.26 3.09
C LEU A 100 -8.63 9.66 2.80
N VAL A 101 -9.08 10.30 1.72
CA VAL A 101 -8.69 11.66 1.34
C VAL A 101 -9.77 12.30 0.48
N SER A 102 -9.88 13.63 0.54
CA SER A 102 -10.68 14.40 -0.41
C SER A 102 -10.03 15.75 -0.67
N GLY A 103 -10.34 16.35 -1.81
CA GLY A 103 -9.98 17.72 -2.09
C GLY A 103 -10.86 18.35 -3.15
N LEU A 104 -10.65 19.65 -3.32
CA LEU A 104 -11.29 20.49 -4.32
C LEU A 104 -10.18 21.20 -5.11
N ILE A 105 -10.23 21.10 -6.43
CA ILE A 105 -9.39 21.88 -7.34
C ILE A 105 -10.28 22.94 -7.98
N PRO A 106 -10.19 24.20 -7.54
CA PRO A 106 -10.95 25.29 -8.15
C PRO A 106 -10.28 25.78 -9.43
N ASP A 107 -11.09 26.32 -10.33
CA ASP A 107 -10.70 26.88 -11.63
C ASP A 107 -9.78 25.93 -12.42
N ALA A 108 -10.26 24.73 -12.66
CA ALA A 108 -9.49 23.66 -13.27
C ALA A 108 -9.30 23.80 -14.80
N GLY A 109 -9.68 24.94 -15.37
CA GLY A 109 -9.31 25.36 -16.72
C GLY A 109 -10.49 25.41 -17.70
N THR A 110 -10.23 25.10 -18.96
CA THR A 110 -11.23 25.17 -20.03
C THR A 110 -10.96 24.09 -21.06
N ILE A 111 -12.01 23.32 -21.38
CA ILE A 111 -11.96 22.27 -22.38
C ILE A 111 -12.24 22.89 -23.74
N HIS A 112 -11.32 22.76 -24.68
CA HIS A 112 -11.44 23.36 -26.01
C HIS A 112 -12.66 22.83 -26.81
N ALA A 113 -13.14 23.64 -27.75
CA ALA A 113 -14.21 23.28 -28.68
C ALA A 113 -13.83 22.03 -29.51
N HIS A 114 -14.74 21.05 -29.59
CA HIS A 114 -14.51 19.75 -30.23
C HIS A 114 -13.21 19.06 -29.76
N GLY A 115 -12.76 19.39 -28.54
CA GLY A 115 -11.51 18.96 -27.96
C GLY A 115 -11.68 17.75 -27.05
N SER A 116 -10.56 17.05 -26.84
CA SER A 116 -10.42 16.04 -25.80
C SER A 116 -9.17 16.37 -25.00
N GLU A 117 -9.31 16.50 -23.69
CA GLU A 117 -8.23 16.90 -22.78
C GLU A 117 -8.08 15.91 -21.64
N VAL A 118 -6.83 15.66 -21.22
CA VAL A 118 -6.54 14.81 -20.07
C VAL A 118 -6.18 15.71 -18.89
N VAL A 119 -7.05 15.72 -17.89
CA VAL A 119 -6.82 16.41 -16.62
C VAL A 119 -6.17 15.44 -15.65
N LYS A 120 -5.07 15.87 -15.04
CA LYS A 120 -4.32 15.10 -14.05
C LYS A 120 -4.67 15.57 -12.66
N ILE A 121 -5.28 14.69 -11.86
CA ILE A 121 -5.67 14.99 -10.47
C ILE A 121 -4.61 14.38 -9.55
N PRO A 122 -3.71 15.18 -8.95
CA PRO A 122 -2.75 14.68 -7.99
C PRO A 122 -3.41 14.47 -6.63
N VAL A 123 -3.20 13.29 -6.06
CA VAL A 123 -3.71 12.92 -4.74
C VAL A 123 -2.56 12.38 -3.89
N ALA A 124 -2.44 12.87 -2.67
CA ALA A 124 -1.47 12.37 -1.70
C ALA A 124 -2.21 11.63 -0.58
N LEU A 125 -1.91 10.34 -0.42
CA LEU A 125 -2.38 9.55 0.71
C LEU A 125 -1.29 9.49 1.77
N ILE A 126 -1.58 10.05 2.94
CA ILE A 126 -0.68 10.06 4.09
C ILE A 126 -1.06 8.88 5.00
N TYR A 127 -0.17 7.89 5.10
CA TYR A 127 -0.49 6.65 5.81
C TYR A 127 -0.66 6.86 7.31
N ASP A 128 0.06 7.81 7.91
CA ASP A 128 -0.07 8.09 9.34
C ASP A 128 -1.47 8.63 9.69
N ASP A 129 -2.07 9.44 8.82
CA ASP A 129 -3.45 9.93 9.00
C ASP A 129 -4.46 8.79 8.89
N ILE A 130 -4.25 7.86 7.95
CA ILE A 130 -5.11 6.69 7.76
C ILE A 130 -5.04 5.77 8.99
N LYS A 131 -3.82 5.39 9.42
CA LYS A 131 -3.60 4.46 10.55
C LYS A 131 -4.07 5.04 11.89
N SER A 132 -3.95 6.35 12.08
CA SER A 132 -4.41 7.02 13.29
C SER A 132 -5.93 7.17 13.34
N THR A 133 -6.58 7.30 12.19
CA THR A 133 -8.04 7.43 12.07
C THR A 133 -8.75 6.07 12.07
N TYR A 134 -8.17 5.07 11.39
CA TYR A 134 -8.78 3.76 11.14
C TYR A 134 -7.86 2.65 11.62
N HIS A 135 -8.11 2.18 12.85
CA HIS A 135 -7.25 1.19 13.53
C HIS A 135 -7.33 -0.23 12.96
N ASP A 136 -8.34 -0.51 12.15
CA ASP A 136 -8.56 -1.78 11.45
C ASP A 136 -7.72 -1.90 10.17
N ILE A 137 -7.23 -0.79 9.62
CA ILE A 137 -6.28 -0.78 8.51
C ILE A 137 -4.89 -1.08 9.05
N LYS A 138 -4.39 -2.29 8.76
CA LYS A 138 -3.10 -2.77 9.27
C LYS A 138 -1.96 -2.41 8.31
N PRO A 139 -0.80 -1.97 8.82
CA PRO A 139 0.40 -1.93 8.01
C PRO A 139 0.71 -3.32 7.41
N GLY A 140 1.11 -3.34 6.15
CA GLY A 140 1.39 -4.53 5.37
C GLY A 140 0.23 -4.96 4.46
N SER A 141 -1.01 -4.52 4.72
CA SER A 141 -2.17 -4.95 3.94
C SER A 141 -2.30 -4.23 2.59
N ILE A 142 -3.02 -4.84 1.66
CA ILE A 142 -3.57 -4.20 0.47
C ILE A 142 -5.06 -3.92 0.74
N ILE A 143 -5.50 -2.68 0.56
CA ILE A 143 -6.89 -2.30 0.76
C ILE A 143 -7.54 -1.92 -0.59
N PRO A 144 -8.81 -2.29 -0.82
CA PRO A 144 -9.55 -1.80 -1.96
C PRO A 144 -9.82 -0.31 -1.81
N TYR A 145 -9.83 0.44 -2.90
CA TYR A 145 -10.25 1.84 -2.90
C TYR A 145 -11.28 2.10 -4.00
N LYS A 146 -12.11 3.12 -3.79
CA LYS A 146 -12.96 3.76 -4.77
C LYS A 146 -12.57 5.22 -4.89
N VAL A 147 -12.10 5.61 -6.07
CA VAL A 147 -11.89 7.01 -6.45
C VAL A 147 -13.20 7.53 -7.01
N ARG A 148 -13.69 8.64 -6.45
CA ARG A 148 -14.84 9.40 -6.91
C ARG A 148 -14.37 10.78 -7.34
N VAL A 149 -14.69 11.17 -8.56
CA VAL A 149 -14.38 12.51 -9.11
C VAL A 149 -15.66 13.14 -9.60
N GLN A 150 -15.91 14.38 -9.22
CA GLN A 150 -17.04 15.17 -9.68
C GLN A 150 -16.49 16.39 -10.43
N LEU A 151 -16.69 16.39 -11.74
CA LEU A 151 -16.30 17.51 -12.59
C LEU A 151 -17.45 18.49 -12.69
N LEU A 152 -17.28 19.71 -12.19
CA LEU A 152 -18.24 20.80 -12.36
C LEU A 152 -17.86 21.58 -13.60
N VAL A 153 -18.70 21.51 -14.63
CA VAL A 153 -18.48 22.17 -15.92
C VAL A 153 -19.61 23.14 -16.22
N ASP A 154 -19.29 24.28 -16.83
CA ASP A 154 -20.28 25.29 -17.23
C ASP A 154 -20.54 25.21 -18.73
N VAL A 155 -21.55 24.43 -19.12
CA VAL A 155 -21.81 24.15 -20.54
C VAL A 155 -22.69 25.27 -21.10
N PRO A 156 -22.30 25.94 -22.20
CA PRO A 156 -23.15 26.97 -22.81
C PRO A 156 -24.55 26.45 -23.13
N ILE A 157 -25.58 27.27 -22.88
CA ILE A 157 -27.01 26.96 -23.04
C ILE A 157 -27.57 26.00 -21.97
N ILE A 158 -26.83 24.96 -21.59
CA ILE A 158 -27.25 23.95 -20.60
C ILE A 158 -27.04 24.47 -19.16
N GLY A 159 -26.01 25.27 -18.93
CA GLY A 159 -25.59 25.78 -17.62
C GLY A 159 -24.65 24.83 -16.90
N ARG A 160 -24.51 25.04 -15.58
CA ARG A 160 -23.62 24.24 -14.73
C ARG A 160 -24.16 22.83 -14.53
N ILE A 161 -23.33 21.84 -14.85
CA ILE A 161 -23.63 20.43 -14.63
C ILE A 161 -22.46 19.76 -13.91
N THR A 162 -22.76 18.67 -13.23
CA THR A 162 -21.76 17.81 -12.57
C THR A 162 -21.67 16.49 -13.32
N ILE A 163 -20.45 16.07 -13.65
CA ILE A 163 -20.15 14.76 -14.25
C ILE A 163 -19.50 13.89 -13.16
N PRO A 164 -20.22 12.94 -12.57
CA PRO A 164 -19.66 12.02 -11.59
C PRO A 164 -18.94 10.86 -12.27
N LEU A 165 -17.72 10.60 -11.84
CA LEU A 165 -16.86 9.53 -12.29
C LEU A 165 -16.45 8.68 -11.10
N GLU A 166 -16.38 7.37 -11.30
CA GLU A 166 -15.94 6.43 -10.27
C GLU A 166 -14.98 5.40 -10.86
N LYS A 167 -13.94 5.05 -10.10
CA LYS A 167 -13.01 3.98 -10.45
C LYS A 167 -12.58 3.22 -9.21
N ASN A 168 -12.69 1.90 -9.25
CA ASN A 168 -12.19 1.02 -8.20
C ASN A 168 -10.74 0.61 -8.48
N GLY A 169 -9.99 0.34 -7.43
CA GLY A 169 -8.64 -0.23 -7.50
C GLY A 169 -8.17 -0.74 -6.15
N GLU A 170 -6.87 -0.99 -6.04
CA GLU A 170 -6.24 -1.48 -4.81
C GLU A 170 -5.01 -0.63 -4.48
N ILE A 171 -4.79 -0.38 -3.20
CA ILE A 171 -3.61 0.36 -2.73
C ILE A 171 -2.95 -0.36 -1.54
N PRO A 172 -1.63 -0.54 -1.56
CA PRO A 172 -0.91 -1.10 -0.42
C PRO A 172 -0.78 -0.07 0.71
N ILE A 173 -0.69 -0.55 1.94
CA ILE A 173 -0.22 0.21 3.10
C ILE A 173 1.13 -0.40 3.51
N PRO A 174 2.26 0.09 2.96
CA PRO A 174 3.54 -0.60 3.14
C PRO A 174 3.98 -0.69 4.59
N TYR A 175 4.60 -1.83 4.94
CA TYR A 175 5.26 -2.07 6.21
C TYR A 175 6.74 -2.41 5.96
N LYS A 176 7.60 -1.94 6.87
CA LYS A 176 9.03 -2.26 6.82
C LYS A 176 9.25 -3.75 7.06
N PRO A 177 10.14 -4.43 6.35
CA PRO A 177 10.49 -5.79 6.72
C PRO A 177 11.13 -5.85 8.11
N ASP A 178 10.87 -6.94 8.81
CA ASP A 178 11.51 -7.21 10.07
C ASP A 178 12.83 -7.94 9.81
N VAL A 179 13.88 -7.55 10.52
CA VAL A 179 15.22 -8.12 10.39
C VAL A 179 15.63 -8.77 11.71
N ASP A 180 16.23 -9.95 11.62
CA ASP A 180 16.79 -10.67 12.77
C ASP A 180 18.13 -11.33 12.41
N VAL A 181 18.97 -11.54 13.41
CA VAL A 181 20.21 -12.33 13.31
C VAL A 181 19.95 -13.68 13.95
N GLU A 182 19.72 -14.70 13.13
CA GLU A 182 19.44 -16.05 13.64
C GLU A 182 20.67 -16.66 14.32
N LYS A 183 21.82 -16.57 13.67
CA LYS A 183 23.08 -17.11 14.17
C LYS A 183 24.31 -16.40 13.62
N ILE A 184 25.41 -16.50 14.38
CA ILE A 184 26.75 -16.10 13.96
C ILE A 184 27.61 -17.37 13.85
N LYS A 185 28.13 -17.67 12.66
CA LYS A 185 29.06 -18.78 12.41
C LYS A 185 30.48 -18.24 12.25
N PHE A 186 31.39 -18.59 13.16
CA PHE A 186 32.78 -18.18 13.03
C PHE A 186 33.50 -19.02 11.98
N LYS A 187 34.20 -18.37 11.05
CA LYS A 187 35.09 -19.01 10.07
C LYS A 187 36.53 -19.01 10.55
N GLN A 188 36.97 -17.89 11.10
CA GLN A 188 38.33 -17.75 11.61
C GLN A 188 38.30 -16.94 12.88
N PHE A 189 39.00 -17.42 13.89
CA PHE A 189 39.14 -16.73 15.17
C PHE A 189 40.61 -16.58 15.53
N SER A 190 41.09 -15.34 15.64
CA SER A 190 42.42 -15.00 16.12
C SER A 190 42.37 -13.72 16.95
N PHE A 191 43.38 -13.48 17.80
CA PHE A 191 43.43 -12.25 18.61
C PHE A 191 43.53 -10.96 17.80
N GLU A 192 44.01 -11.04 16.56
CA GLU A 192 44.18 -9.89 15.68
C GLU A 192 42.92 -9.65 14.84
N ASP A 193 42.48 -10.67 14.11
CA ASP A 193 41.32 -10.63 13.22
C ASP A 193 40.40 -11.84 13.41
N THR A 194 39.10 -11.60 13.29
CA THR A 194 38.06 -12.61 13.40
C THR A 194 37.06 -12.43 12.27
N ILE A 195 36.81 -13.52 11.54
CA ILE A 195 35.89 -13.57 10.40
C ILE A 195 34.70 -14.44 10.79
N ALA A 196 33.50 -13.92 10.59
CA ALA A 196 32.27 -14.64 10.86
C ALA A 196 31.23 -14.41 9.76
N ASP A 197 30.35 -15.38 9.58
CA ASP A 197 29.18 -15.31 8.74
C ASP A 197 27.96 -15.04 9.63
N LEU A 198 27.28 -13.94 9.34
CA LEU A 198 26.04 -13.55 9.98
C LEU A 198 24.86 -14.09 9.16
N HIS A 199 24.09 -14.99 9.75
CA HIS A 199 22.86 -15.48 9.13
C HIS A 199 21.71 -14.54 9.48
N LEU A 200 21.39 -13.66 8.53
CA LEU A 200 20.26 -12.75 8.63
C LEU A 200 18.98 -13.41 8.17
N LYS A 201 17.90 -13.15 8.92
CA LYS A 201 16.52 -13.42 8.56
C LYS A 201 15.83 -12.10 8.24
N LEU A 202 15.31 -11.97 7.02
CA LEU A 202 14.39 -10.91 6.63
C LEU A 202 12.98 -11.48 6.53
N GLU A 203 12.03 -10.86 7.21
CA GLU A 203 10.62 -11.27 7.22
C GLU A 203 9.78 -10.17 6.57
N ASN A 204 9.11 -10.52 5.48
CA ASN A 204 8.18 -9.65 4.78
C ASN A 204 6.79 -9.86 5.35
N LYS A 205 6.26 -8.88 6.09
CA LYS A 205 4.88 -8.90 6.61
C LYS A 205 3.87 -8.18 5.71
N ASN A 206 4.28 -7.84 4.49
CA ASN A 206 3.38 -7.26 3.50
C ASN A 206 2.62 -8.38 2.76
N ASP A 207 1.40 -8.06 2.32
CA ASP A 207 0.55 -8.92 1.49
C ASP A 207 0.95 -8.89 0.00
N PHE A 208 2.11 -8.29 -0.30
CA PHE A 208 2.74 -8.25 -1.62
C PHE A 208 4.20 -8.67 -1.52
N ASP A 209 4.72 -9.17 -2.64
CA ASP A 209 6.11 -9.62 -2.77
C ASP A 209 7.08 -8.42 -2.77
N LEU A 210 8.27 -8.63 -2.22
CA LEU A 210 9.38 -7.68 -2.27
C LEU A 210 10.53 -8.28 -3.08
N GLY A 211 10.86 -7.68 -4.23
CA GLY A 211 12.07 -8.00 -4.97
C GLY A 211 13.25 -7.23 -4.42
N LEU A 212 14.01 -7.80 -3.48
CA LEU A 212 15.22 -7.18 -2.94
C LEU A 212 16.26 -7.03 -4.05
N ASN A 213 16.78 -5.82 -4.22
CA ASN A 213 17.84 -5.49 -5.19
C ASN A 213 19.16 -5.15 -4.50
N ALA A 214 19.07 -4.43 -3.39
CA ALA A 214 20.22 -4.04 -2.60
C ALA A 214 19.85 -3.91 -1.12
N LEU A 215 20.81 -4.24 -0.25
CA LEU A 215 20.74 -4.07 1.19
C LEU A 215 21.91 -3.21 1.65
N ASP A 216 21.62 -2.00 2.11
CA ASP A 216 22.53 -1.17 2.88
C ASP A 216 22.39 -1.56 4.36
N TYR A 217 23.47 -1.90 5.06
CA TYR A 217 23.40 -2.22 6.48
C TYR A 217 24.58 -1.70 7.28
N GLU A 218 24.36 -1.53 8.58
CA GLU A 218 25.37 -1.42 9.62
C GLU A 218 24.97 -2.33 10.79
N ILE A 219 25.92 -3.10 11.31
CA ILE A 219 25.70 -4.06 12.39
C ILE A 219 26.62 -3.75 13.56
N TRP A 220 26.06 -3.86 14.76
CA TRP A 220 26.76 -3.77 16.02
C TRP A 220 26.61 -5.06 16.79
N LEU A 221 27.72 -5.57 17.33
CA LEU A 221 27.75 -6.64 18.31
C LEU A 221 28.26 -6.05 19.62
N ALA A 222 27.52 -6.20 20.71
CA ALA A 222 27.88 -5.63 22.01
C ALA A 222 28.30 -4.16 21.94
N ASP A 223 27.52 -3.34 21.21
CA ASP A 223 27.74 -1.91 20.97
C ASP A 223 29.01 -1.54 20.16
N VAL A 224 29.72 -2.53 19.62
CA VAL A 224 30.87 -2.32 18.72
C VAL A 224 30.42 -2.54 17.27
N SER A 225 30.66 -1.56 16.40
CA SER A 225 30.38 -1.69 14.96
C SER A 225 31.30 -2.74 14.34
N VAL A 226 30.72 -3.77 13.72
CA VAL A 226 31.44 -4.93 13.14
C VAL A 226 31.41 -4.98 11.62
N GLY A 227 30.66 -4.08 11.00
CA GLY A 227 30.54 -4.06 9.57
C GLY A 227 29.43 -3.13 9.10
N SER A 228 29.75 -2.42 8.03
CA SER A 228 28.77 -1.70 7.22
C SER A 228 29.10 -1.96 5.76
N ALA A 229 28.13 -2.38 4.97
CA ALA A 229 28.31 -2.57 3.54
C ALA A 229 26.99 -2.41 2.79
N GLU A 230 27.11 -2.27 1.48
CA GLU A 230 26.02 -2.45 0.54
C GLU A 230 26.16 -3.83 -0.11
N LEU A 231 25.11 -4.63 -0.04
CA LEU A 231 25.02 -5.92 -0.71
C LEU A 231 24.04 -5.82 -1.87
N THR A 232 24.55 -5.90 -3.09
CA THR A 232 23.73 -5.99 -4.30
C THR A 232 23.39 -7.47 -4.55
N GLN A 233 22.36 -7.93 -3.84
CA GLN A 233 21.80 -9.27 -4.03
C GLN A 233 20.37 -9.15 -4.52
N SER A 234 20.09 -9.79 -5.66
CA SER A 234 18.72 -9.92 -6.14
C SER A 234 18.08 -11.16 -5.52
N THR A 235 17.06 -10.98 -4.69
CA THR A 235 16.28 -12.08 -4.13
C THR A 235 14.82 -11.68 -3.94
N LYS A 236 13.90 -12.60 -4.24
CA LYS A 236 12.49 -12.39 -4.01
C LYS A 236 12.17 -12.78 -2.56
N ILE A 237 11.52 -11.90 -1.83
CA ILE A 237 10.91 -12.18 -0.53
C ILE A 237 9.40 -12.25 -0.76
N ASP A 238 8.85 -13.45 -0.75
CA ASP A 238 7.42 -13.65 -0.96
C ASP A 238 6.58 -12.88 0.08
N LYS A 239 5.34 -12.55 -0.28
CA LYS A 239 4.36 -11.99 0.65
C LYS A 239 4.21 -12.87 1.89
N GLN A 240 4.17 -12.27 3.07
CA GLN A 240 4.15 -12.98 4.36
C GLN A 240 5.30 -14.02 4.52
N GLY A 241 6.40 -13.86 3.77
CA GLY A 241 7.47 -14.83 3.64
C GLY A 241 8.75 -14.43 4.39
N ILE A 242 9.67 -15.38 4.46
CA ILE A 242 10.99 -15.22 5.08
C ILE A 242 12.07 -15.47 4.05
N SER A 243 13.08 -14.60 4.01
CA SER A 243 14.31 -14.80 3.25
C SER A 243 15.51 -14.83 4.19
N LYS A 244 16.44 -15.75 3.93
CA LYS A 244 17.67 -15.91 4.70
C LYS A 244 18.86 -15.47 3.86
N MET A 245 19.77 -14.71 4.47
CA MET A 245 20.96 -14.20 3.80
C MET A 245 22.18 -14.39 4.70
N VAL A 246 23.35 -14.56 4.09
CA VAL A 246 24.61 -14.70 4.81
C VAL A 246 25.45 -13.47 4.53
N ILE A 247 25.81 -12.75 5.60
CA ILE A 247 26.66 -11.57 5.52
C ILE A 247 28.02 -11.87 6.14
N PRO A 248 29.11 -11.83 5.36
CA PRO A 248 30.45 -11.94 5.93
C PRO A 248 30.80 -10.65 6.69
N ILE A 249 31.20 -10.80 7.96
CA ILE A 249 31.69 -9.72 8.80
C ILE A 249 33.13 -10.01 9.25
N SER A 250 33.90 -8.95 9.47
CA SER A 250 35.26 -9.04 9.98
C SER A 250 35.47 -8.00 11.06
N PHE A 251 35.95 -8.44 12.22
CA PHE A 251 36.18 -7.56 13.37
C PHE A 251 37.39 -8.03 14.18
N ARG A 252 37.93 -7.13 15.02
CA ARG A 252 39.10 -7.42 15.86
C ARG A 252 38.66 -7.71 17.29
N PRO A 253 38.99 -8.88 17.85
CA PRO A 253 38.63 -9.24 19.23
C PRO A 253 39.00 -8.23 20.31
N LYS A 254 40.13 -7.54 20.16
CA LYS A 254 40.59 -6.54 21.13
C LYS A 254 39.61 -5.36 21.29
N ASP A 255 38.81 -5.07 20.26
CA ASP A 255 37.86 -3.96 20.26
C ASP A 255 36.60 -4.31 21.11
N PHE A 256 36.39 -5.59 21.43
CA PHE A 256 35.22 -6.12 22.15
C PHE A 256 35.41 -6.31 23.67
N GLY A 257 36.65 -6.30 24.15
CA GLY A 257 36.96 -6.49 25.58
C GLY A 257 36.30 -7.74 26.18
N SER A 258 35.53 -7.56 27.27
CA SER A 258 34.82 -8.65 27.96
C SER A 258 33.64 -9.21 27.18
N ALA A 259 33.05 -8.44 26.26
CA ALA A 259 31.82 -8.83 25.57
C ALA A 259 32.03 -10.03 24.64
N LEU A 260 33.18 -10.11 23.97
CA LEU A 260 33.55 -11.28 23.17
C LEU A 260 33.68 -12.55 24.04
N TRP A 261 34.20 -12.42 25.25
CA TRP A 261 34.32 -13.58 26.16
C TRP A 261 32.96 -14.09 26.60
N ASP A 262 31.98 -13.22 26.81
CA ASP A 262 30.61 -13.63 27.10
C ASP A 262 29.93 -14.28 25.88
N MET A 263 30.23 -13.76 24.68
CA MET A 263 29.80 -14.34 23.41
C MET A 263 30.30 -15.79 23.28
N ILE A 264 31.61 -16.02 23.39
CA ILE A 264 32.26 -17.35 23.26
C ILE A 264 31.77 -18.33 24.33
N ARG A 265 31.47 -17.86 25.55
CA ARG A 265 30.94 -18.69 26.63
C ARG A 265 29.46 -19.04 26.47
N GLY A 266 28.82 -18.66 25.35
CA GLY A 266 27.44 -19.01 25.06
C GLY A 266 26.41 -18.24 25.88
N ARG A 267 26.79 -17.11 26.51
CA ARG A 267 25.86 -16.26 27.27
C ARG A 267 24.97 -15.40 26.35
N GLY A 268 25.13 -15.55 25.04
CA GLY A 268 24.53 -14.69 24.03
C GLY A 268 25.26 -13.35 23.93
N THR A 269 25.07 -12.66 22.81
CA THR A 269 25.47 -11.26 22.67
C THR A 269 24.27 -10.45 22.24
N GLY A 270 24.18 -9.25 22.82
CA GLY A 270 23.32 -8.21 22.26
C GLY A 270 23.83 -7.85 20.86
N TYR A 271 22.92 -7.68 19.92
CA TYR A 271 23.22 -7.12 18.60
C TYR A 271 22.21 -6.02 18.26
N SER A 272 22.65 -5.12 17.41
CA SER A 272 21.77 -4.18 16.72
C SER A 272 22.11 -4.18 15.24
N ILE A 273 21.11 -3.97 14.40
CA ILE A 273 21.28 -3.79 12.96
C ILE A 273 20.38 -2.64 12.50
N LYS A 274 20.91 -1.80 11.62
CA LYS A 274 20.17 -0.73 10.96
C LYS A 274 20.55 -0.70 9.49
N GLY A 275 19.64 -0.25 8.65
CA GLY A 275 19.89 -0.28 7.22
C GLY A 275 18.70 0.14 6.40
N ASN A 276 18.86 0.02 5.08
CA ASN A 276 17.78 0.18 4.13
C ASN A 276 17.85 -0.93 3.09
N ILE A 277 16.69 -1.42 2.67
CA ILE A 277 16.57 -2.30 1.52
C ILE A 277 15.97 -1.51 0.36
N ASN A 278 16.55 -1.68 -0.82
CA ASN A 278 15.96 -1.22 -2.07
C ASN A 278 15.21 -2.40 -2.68
N VAL A 279 13.90 -2.24 -2.86
CA VAL A 279 13.00 -3.30 -3.32
C VAL A 279 12.18 -2.85 -4.51
N ASP A 280 11.97 -3.76 -5.46
CA ASP A 280 10.92 -3.65 -6.47
C ASP A 280 9.64 -4.26 -5.92
N THR A 281 8.51 -3.59 -6.15
CA THR A 281 7.19 -4.09 -5.75
C THR A 281 6.20 -3.93 -6.90
N PRO A 282 5.05 -4.62 -6.87
CA PRO A 282 3.99 -4.43 -7.86
C PRO A 282 3.49 -2.98 -7.98
N PHE A 283 3.74 -2.14 -6.97
CA PHE A 283 3.29 -0.75 -6.89
C PHE A 283 4.39 0.27 -7.17
N GLY A 284 5.59 -0.20 -7.55
CA GLY A 284 6.76 0.63 -7.79
C GLY A 284 7.91 0.35 -6.83
N ASN A 285 9.03 1.00 -7.09
CA ASN A 285 10.27 0.78 -6.36
C ASN A 285 10.21 1.52 -5.01
N MET A 286 10.69 0.88 -3.94
CA MET A 286 10.71 1.46 -2.60
C MET A 286 12.08 1.29 -1.94
N LYS A 287 12.44 2.29 -1.12
CA LYS A 287 13.56 2.20 -0.18
C LYS A 287 12.97 2.05 1.23
N LEU A 288 13.06 0.85 1.80
CA LEU A 288 12.45 0.53 3.09
C LEU A 288 13.53 0.46 4.18
N PRO A 289 13.41 1.21 5.29
CA PRO A 289 14.32 1.08 6.41
C PRO A 289 14.14 -0.28 7.10
N ILE A 290 15.23 -0.88 7.54
CA ILE A 290 15.23 -2.03 8.43
C ILE A 290 15.96 -1.66 9.72
N SER A 291 15.47 -2.15 10.85
CA SER A 291 16.14 -1.97 12.12
C SER A 291 15.73 -3.01 13.15
N LYS A 292 16.69 -3.39 13.98
CA LYS A 292 16.51 -4.19 15.18
C LYS A 292 17.53 -3.70 16.21
N GLU A 293 17.06 -3.38 17.42
CA GLU A 293 17.91 -2.95 18.53
C GLU A 293 17.79 -3.96 19.68
N GLY A 294 18.91 -4.27 20.32
CA GLY A 294 18.93 -5.14 21.50
C GLY A 294 18.48 -6.58 21.24
N GLY A 295 18.66 -7.09 20.02
CA GLY A 295 18.40 -8.49 19.71
C GLY A 295 19.40 -9.41 20.42
N THR A 296 19.00 -10.64 20.71
CA THR A 296 19.88 -11.66 21.27
C THR A 296 20.11 -12.75 20.25
N THR A 297 21.37 -13.09 19.97
CA THR A 297 21.71 -14.17 19.05
C THR A 297 22.62 -15.21 19.71
N LYS A 298 22.64 -16.43 19.17
CA LYS A 298 23.49 -17.54 19.63
C LYS A 298 24.68 -17.71 18.69
N LEU A 299 25.79 -18.14 19.26
CA LEU A 299 26.96 -18.58 18.49
C LEU A 299 26.83 -20.05 18.11
N LYS A 300 27.24 -20.40 16.89
CA LYS A 300 27.55 -21.78 16.50
C LYS A 300 29.00 -21.86 16.01
N LYS A 301 29.70 -22.91 16.43
CA LYS A 301 31.05 -23.20 15.94
C LYS A 301 30.98 -23.86 14.56
N GLU A 302 32.11 -23.90 13.87
CA GLU A 302 32.18 -24.45 12.52
C GLU A 302 31.79 -25.93 12.45
N ASP A 303 32.10 -26.68 13.52
CA ASP A 303 31.82 -28.12 13.69
C ASP A 303 30.39 -28.42 14.22
N ASP A 304 29.60 -27.39 14.53
CA ASP A 304 28.19 -27.54 14.91
C ASP A 304 27.34 -27.53 13.61
N ASP A 305 27.46 -28.58 12.81
CA ASP A 305 26.52 -28.86 11.72
C ASP A 305 25.19 -29.34 12.32
N ASP A 306 24.09 -28.69 11.93
CA ASP A 306 22.76 -28.99 12.41
C ASP A 306 22.15 -30.13 11.58
N ASP A 307 22.00 -31.31 12.18
CA ASP A 307 20.98 -32.31 11.87
C ASP A 307 19.64 -32.01 12.61
N ASP A 308 19.43 -30.77 13.06
CA ASP A 308 18.17 -30.34 13.69
C ASP A 308 17.24 -29.71 12.62
N ASP A 309 16.93 -30.48 11.58
CA ASP A 309 15.63 -30.39 10.93
C ASP A 309 14.65 -31.17 11.83
N ASP A 310 14.22 -30.53 12.91
CA ASP A 310 13.15 -31.04 13.76
C ASP A 310 11.83 -31.02 12.97
N ASP A 311 11.23 -32.20 12.86
CA ASP A 311 9.79 -32.39 12.73
C ASP A 311 9.04 -31.54 13.78
N GLU A 312 8.20 -30.59 13.34
CA GLU A 312 6.76 -30.40 13.71
C GLU A 312 6.19 -29.09 13.17
#